data_AF-A0A6A8LLC1-F1
#
_entry.id   AF-A0A6A8LLC1-F1
#
_cell.length_a   1.000
_cell.length_b   1.000
_cell.length_c   1.000
_cell.angle_alpha   90.00
_cell.angle_beta   90.00
_cell.angle_gamma   90.00
#
_symmetry.space_group_name_H-M   'P 1'
#
loop_
_entity.id
_entity.type
_entity.pdbx_description
1 polymer ?
#
loop_
_entity_poly.entity_id
_entity_poly.type
_entity_poly.pdbx_seq_one_letter_code
_entity_poly.pdbx_strand_id
1 'polypeptide(L)'
;MANTDFIKEIAGDAQQIYKKHRILASLIIAQGCLESAWGTSELATKGHNLFGMKGEYNGQYVIMQTWEVINGENVQVPAKFRKYPSWKESIQDLANLYLNGLSWDKNHYKAVVGETDYQKATAALVKAGYATDPNYATKLNSLIFTYKLTKYDTSEGVPDEPSNPGTPDPEPDIPSKEYDGKDITLNQNLPKDVYFPQLHVSSQDGNQVVEVIGADPDLLDDTTGKKDIEFTITRTADNGIEYDLLINDNILYLDEKKFNHQKYFITMVEVDQEKTLSKKVSASHVFVAVLNNHYVEETISGTLTVRKMLDFTLKGTKFSYIFKDKESEFKSVEQENFGDKFANELISEIVEDYSLELDVDNYKIYVYKKMGKRINHTLDSRYNMPGIKIKTSTDGCSTRARGYGAIKENSSTDSKKTEYVFEPVLYKHPDENKFLLDGMPRWAEPLRDERYKKESSMMEALKKYVNPYPKMEIEVDYEYIYEPKLLNIQDDFWKGDTLHVLADTVYGVTYEDDVRLLSIQYKPLNPYAKPTLNFANFRKDIQDIRMEQEKRLKDQKRYVQKLRMMI
;
A
#
# COMPACT_ATOMS: atom_id res chain seq x y z
N MET A 1 -41.47 11.48 11.48
CA MET A 1 -41.70 11.33 10.03
C MET A 1 -43.07 10.67 9.84
N ALA A 2 -43.88 11.07 8.85
CA ALA A 2 -45.12 10.33 8.59
C ALA A 2 -44.78 8.97 7.94
N ASN A 3 -45.54 7.91 8.23
CA ASN A 3 -45.30 6.56 7.69
C ASN A 3 -45.14 6.53 6.15
N THR A 4 -45.85 7.41 5.45
CA THR A 4 -45.78 7.56 3.99
C THR A 4 -44.49 8.19 3.50
N ASP A 5 -43.80 8.99 4.31
CA ASP A 5 -42.55 9.66 3.91
C ASP A 5 -41.39 8.66 3.95
N PHE A 6 -41.32 7.82 5.00
CA PHE A 6 -40.35 6.72 5.07
C PHE A 6 -40.47 5.77 3.87
N ILE A 7 -41.70 5.38 3.51
CA ILE A 7 -41.95 4.56 2.32
C ILE A 7 -41.39 5.23 1.06
N LYS A 8 -41.61 6.53 0.87
CA LYS A 8 -41.12 7.25 -0.31
C LYS A 8 -39.60 7.28 -0.37
N GLU A 9 -38.96 7.41 0.79
CA GLU A 9 -37.50 7.52 0.91
C GLU A 9 -36.80 6.23 0.47
N ILE A 10 -37.30 5.06 0.87
CA ILE A 10 -36.68 3.77 0.52
C ILE A 10 -37.24 3.11 -0.75
N ALA A 11 -38.37 3.59 -1.27
CA ALA A 11 -39.03 2.98 -2.42
C ALA A 11 -38.13 2.95 -3.66
N GLY A 12 -37.39 4.04 -3.94
CA GLY A 12 -36.50 4.11 -5.09
C GLY A 12 -35.43 3.01 -5.11
N ASP A 13 -34.82 2.73 -3.96
CA ASP A 13 -33.79 1.70 -3.84
C ASP A 13 -34.40 0.29 -3.89
N ALA A 14 -35.54 0.07 -3.23
CA ALA A 14 -36.26 -1.21 -3.30
C ALA A 14 -36.70 -1.56 -4.74
N GLN A 15 -37.11 -0.55 -5.53
CA GLN A 15 -37.46 -0.72 -6.94
C GLN A 15 -36.25 -1.07 -7.82
N GLN A 16 -35.07 -0.52 -7.52
CA GLN A 16 -33.82 -0.90 -8.19
C GLN A 16 -33.47 -2.38 -7.93
N ILE A 17 -33.61 -2.84 -6.69
CA ILE A 17 -33.43 -4.26 -6.35
C ILE A 17 -34.42 -5.14 -7.10
N TYR A 18 -35.70 -4.77 -7.16
CA TYR A 18 -36.71 -5.52 -7.91
C TYR A 18 -36.35 -5.65 -9.39
N LYS A 19 -35.93 -4.55 -10.02
CA LYS A 19 -35.52 -4.51 -11.42
C LYS A 19 -34.35 -5.44 -11.72
N LYS A 20 -33.33 -5.46 -10.85
CA LYS A 20 -32.07 -6.20 -11.05
C LYS A 20 -32.16 -7.67 -10.66
N HIS A 21 -32.84 -7.96 -9.56
CA HIS A 21 -32.77 -9.26 -8.88
C HIS A 21 -34.12 -9.97 -8.76
N ARG A 22 -35.21 -9.34 -9.21
CA ARG A 22 -36.58 -9.87 -9.11
C ARG A 22 -36.98 -10.24 -7.68
N ILE A 23 -36.52 -9.46 -6.70
CA ILE A 23 -37.00 -9.50 -5.32
C ILE A 23 -38.02 -8.38 -5.15
N LEU A 24 -39.25 -8.71 -4.74
CA LEU A 24 -40.36 -7.75 -4.68
C LEU A 24 -40.00 -6.50 -3.85
N ALA A 25 -40.14 -5.31 -4.45
CA ALA A 25 -39.93 -4.03 -3.78
C ALA A 25 -40.93 -3.85 -2.63
N SER A 26 -42.17 -4.30 -2.84
CA SER A 26 -43.22 -4.29 -1.81
C SER A 26 -42.82 -5.08 -0.57
N LEU A 27 -42.11 -6.20 -0.75
CA LEU A 27 -41.60 -7.01 0.34
C LEU A 27 -40.49 -6.28 1.12
N ILE A 28 -39.48 -5.75 0.42
CA ILE A 28 -38.36 -5.02 1.03
C ILE A 28 -38.88 -3.81 1.82
N ILE A 29 -39.80 -3.03 1.24
CA ILE A 29 -40.37 -1.85 1.90
C ILE A 29 -41.17 -2.27 3.15
N ALA A 30 -41.98 -3.34 3.07
CA ALA A 30 -42.76 -3.82 4.19
C ALA A 30 -41.89 -4.31 5.35
N GLN A 31 -40.80 -5.03 5.05
CA GLN A 31 -39.80 -5.42 6.04
C GLN A 31 -39.11 -4.21 6.63
N GLY A 32 -38.69 -3.25 5.81
CA GLY A 32 -38.10 -2.00 6.28
C GLY A 32 -39.02 -1.29 7.27
N CYS A 33 -40.31 -1.17 6.95
CA CYS A 33 -41.28 -0.54 7.85
C CYS A 33 -41.42 -1.29 9.19
N LEU A 34 -41.52 -2.62 9.14
CA LEU A 34 -41.75 -3.46 10.31
C LEU A 34 -40.51 -3.58 11.22
N GLU A 35 -39.34 -3.83 10.64
CA GLU A 35 -38.09 -4.12 11.35
C GLU A 35 -37.44 -2.86 11.93
N SER A 36 -37.59 -1.72 11.27
CA SER A 36 -36.93 -0.46 11.66
C SER A 36 -37.83 0.49 12.45
N ALA A 37 -39.06 0.08 12.77
CA ALA A 37 -40.11 0.98 13.27
C ALA A 37 -40.19 2.26 12.41
N TRP A 38 -40.42 2.07 11.10
CA TRP A 38 -40.52 3.17 10.13
C TRP A 38 -39.28 4.08 10.08
N GLY A 39 -38.09 3.48 10.18
CA GLY A 39 -36.79 4.17 10.16
C GLY A 39 -36.40 4.85 11.47
N THR A 40 -37.25 4.77 12.50
CA THR A 40 -37.05 5.52 13.75
C THR A 40 -36.37 4.71 14.86
N SER A 41 -36.16 3.41 14.67
CA SER A 41 -35.44 2.60 15.65
C SER A 41 -34.03 3.15 15.88
N GLU A 42 -33.51 2.94 17.08
CA GLU A 42 -32.15 3.40 17.41
C GLU A 42 -31.10 2.77 16.48
N LEU A 43 -31.31 1.51 16.06
CA LEU A 43 -30.45 0.82 15.11
C LEU A 43 -30.55 1.40 13.69
N ALA A 44 -31.76 1.74 13.24
CA ALA A 44 -31.97 2.34 11.93
C ALA A 44 -31.40 3.76 11.84
N THR A 45 -31.43 4.52 12.94
CA THR A 45 -30.94 5.90 12.98
C THR A 45 -29.42 5.99 13.23
N LYS A 46 -28.86 5.18 14.12
CA LYS A 46 -27.41 5.21 14.42
C LYS A 46 -26.57 4.33 13.50
N GLY A 47 -27.15 3.23 13.03
CA GLY A 47 -26.47 2.22 12.22
C GLY A 47 -26.86 2.24 10.75
N HIS A 48 -27.84 3.05 10.35
CA HIS A 48 -28.50 2.93 9.04
C HIS A 48 -28.94 1.50 8.70
N ASN A 49 -29.24 0.69 9.72
CA ASN A 49 -29.51 -0.74 9.58
C ASN A 49 -31.00 -0.98 9.77
N LEU A 50 -31.71 -1.14 8.65
CA LEU A 50 -33.16 -1.27 8.65
C LEU A 50 -33.63 -2.67 9.07
N PHE A 51 -32.79 -3.70 8.93
CA PHE A 51 -33.21 -5.11 8.97
C PHE A 51 -32.56 -5.91 10.11
N GLY A 52 -31.93 -5.25 11.08
CA GLY A 52 -31.36 -5.93 12.24
C GLY A 52 -30.17 -6.83 11.91
N MET A 53 -29.46 -6.58 10.81
CA MET A 53 -28.37 -7.43 10.34
C MET A 53 -27.21 -7.40 11.34
N LYS A 54 -26.92 -8.54 11.97
CA LYS A 54 -25.82 -8.70 12.93
C LYS A 54 -24.45 -8.80 12.23
N GLY A 55 -23.40 -8.41 12.93
CA GLY A 55 -22.01 -8.43 12.46
C GLY A 55 -21.49 -7.07 12.04
N GLU A 56 -20.58 -7.05 11.07
CA GLU A 56 -19.85 -5.86 10.61
C GLU A 56 -20.04 -5.68 9.10
N TYR A 57 -20.11 -4.43 8.64
CA TYR A 57 -20.15 -4.07 7.23
C TYR A 57 -18.93 -3.24 6.90
N ASN A 58 -18.00 -3.76 6.10
CA ASN A 58 -16.69 -3.14 5.82
C ASN A 58 -15.98 -2.66 7.11
N GLY A 59 -16.00 -3.50 8.15
CA GLY A 59 -15.43 -3.20 9.48
C GLY A 59 -16.25 -2.25 10.36
N GLN A 60 -17.37 -1.69 9.86
CA GLN A 60 -18.22 -0.77 10.60
C GLN A 60 -19.39 -1.50 11.30
N TYR A 61 -19.63 -1.16 12.57
CA TYR A 61 -20.75 -1.70 13.36
C TYR A 61 -21.21 -0.73 14.45
N VAL A 62 -22.40 -0.99 15.00
CA VAL A 62 -22.89 -0.39 16.24
C VAL A 62 -23.18 -1.49 17.26
N ILE A 63 -22.83 -1.27 18.53
CA ILE A 63 -23.14 -2.20 19.61
C ILE A 63 -24.50 -1.83 20.20
N MET A 64 -25.42 -2.79 20.26
CA MET A 64 -26.73 -2.63 20.88
C MET A 64 -27.07 -3.81 21.76
N GLN A 65 -27.86 -3.58 22.80
CA GLN A 65 -28.39 -4.68 23.62
C GLN A 65 -29.46 -5.44 22.83
N THR A 66 -29.34 -6.75 22.79
CA THR A 66 -30.32 -7.67 22.20
C THR A 66 -30.72 -8.73 23.20
N TRP A 67 -31.94 -9.24 23.08
CA TRP A 67 -32.38 -10.40 23.85
C TRP A 67 -31.84 -11.68 23.20
N GLU A 68 -31.16 -12.51 23.98
CA GLU A 68 -30.73 -13.85 23.59
C GLU A 68 -31.31 -14.87 24.57
N VAL A 69 -31.60 -16.07 24.08
CA VAL A 69 -32.00 -17.19 24.93
C VAL A 69 -30.73 -17.97 25.29
N ILE A 70 -30.26 -17.81 26.53
CA ILE A 70 -29.11 -18.56 27.05
C ILE A 70 -29.63 -19.51 28.12
N ASN A 71 -29.42 -20.81 27.94
CA ASN A 71 -29.90 -21.87 28.85
C ASN A 71 -31.42 -21.85 29.12
N GLY A 72 -32.23 -21.38 28.18
CA GLY A 72 -33.69 -21.33 28.30
C GLY A 72 -34.24 -20.07 28.97
N GLU A 73 -33.37 -19.12 29.37
CA GLU A 73 -33.75 -17.83 29.92
C GLU A 73 -33.44 -16.69 28.94
N ASN A 74 -34.35 -15.71 28.85
CA ASN A 74 -34.13 -14.50 28.05
C ASN A 74 -33.22 -13.54 28.81
N VAL A 75 -32.02 -13.29 28.28
CA VAL A 75 -31.05 -12.34 28.84
C VAL A 75 -30.71 -11.25 27.83
N GLN A 76 -30.51 -10.02 28.29
CA GLN A 76 -29.97 -8.97 27.43
C GLN A 76 -28.45 -9.07 27.36
N VAL A 77 -27.93 -9.13 26.14
CA VAL A 77 -26.49 -9.13 25.88
C VAL A 77 -26.13 -8.11 24.79
N PRO A 78 -24.95 -7.49 24.85
CA PRO A 78 -24.49 -6.62 23.78
C PRO A 78 -24.18 -7.45 22.53
N ALA A 79 -24.69 -7.03 21.38
CA ALA A 79 -24.38 -7.61 20.07
C ALA A 79 -23.94 -6.53 19.08
N LYS A 80 -23.05 -6.92 18.16
CA LYS A 80 -22.66 -6.08 17.02
C LYS A 80 -23.73 -6.16 15.94
N PHE A 81 -24.20 -5.01 15.50
CA PHE A 81 -25.04 -4.86 14.32
C PHE A 81 -24.29 -4.06 13.26
N ARG A 82 -24.45 -4.46 12.00
CA ARG A 82 -23.79 -3.82 10.86
C ARG A 82 -24.14 -2.33 10.84
N LYS A 83 -23.15 -1.47 10.57
CA LYS A 83 -23.35 -0.04 10.34
C LYS A 83 -23.14 0.27 8.87
N TYR A 84 -24.13 0.86 8.23
CA TYR A 84 -24.11 1.16 6.80
C TYR A 84 -23.87 2.64 6.52
N PRO A 85 -23.28 3.00 5.37
CA PRO A 85 -23.19 4.39 4.92
C PRO A 85 -24.56 5.06 4.81
N SER A 86 -25.56 4.35 4.29
CA SER A 86 -26.95 4.78 4.21
C SER A 86 -27.94 3.60 4.25
N TRP A 87 -29.24 3.89 4.26
CA TRP A 87 -30.28 2.86 4.16
C TRP A 87 -30.25 2.09 2.83
N LYS A 88 -29.69 2.67 1.76
CA LYS A 88 -29.49 2.00 0.47
C LYS A 88 -28.61 0.76 0.61
N GLU A 89 -27.48 0.87 1.30
CA GLU A 89 -26.57 -0.27 1.50
C GLU A 89 -27.20 -1.32 2.41
N SER A 90 -28.03 -0.93 3.37
CA SER A 90 -28.80 -1.88 4.19
C SER A 90 -29.80 -2.68 3.35
N ILE A 91 -30.48 -2.04 2.39
CA ILE A 91 -31.39 -2.69 1.43
C ILE A 91 -30.65 -3.63 0.50
N GLN A 92 -29.48 -3.21 -0.01
CA GLN A 92 -28.64 -4.06 -0.86
C GLN A 92 -28.13 -5.29 -0.11
N ASP A 93 -27.77 -5.14 1.16
CA ASP A 93 -27.26 -6.24 1.99
C ASP A 93 -28.36 -7.27 2.32
N LEU A 94 -29.61 -6.81 2.55
CA LEU A 94 -30.76 -7.71 2.62
C LEU A 94 -30.98 -8.46 1.30
N ALA A 95 -30.89 -7.78 0.16
CA ALA A 95 -31.03 -8.42 -1.14
C ALA A 95 -29.94 -9.49 -1.36
N ASN A 96 -28.71 -9.20 -0.94
CA ASN A 96 -27.59 -10.14 -1.01
C ASN A 96 -27.82 -11.37 -0.12
N LEU A 97 -28.44 -11.22 1.05
CA LEU A 97 -28.86 -12.34 1.89
C LEU A 97 -29.84 -13.26 1.13
N TYR A 98 -30.81 -12.69 0.42
CA TYR A 98 -31.78 -13.47 -0.36
C TYR A 98 -31.18 -14.17 -1.56
N LEU A 99 -30.25 -13.51 -2.25
CA LEU A 99 -29.55 -14.05 -3.41
C LEU A 99 -28.57 -15.17 -3.04
N ASN A 100 -27.83 -14.99 -1.93
CA ASN A 100 -26.71 -15.86 -1.59
C ASN A 100 -27.02 -16.87 -0.48
N GLY A 101 -28.19 -16.76 0.17
CA GLY A 101 -28.58 -17.61 1.28
C GLY A 101 -27.69 -17.43 2.52
N LEU A 102 -27.64 -18.46 3.36
CA LEU A 102 -26.79 -18.51 4.54
C LEU A 102 -25.48 -19.22 4.22
N SER A 103 -24.44 -19.01 5.04
CA SER A 103 -23.12 -19.61 4.82
C SER A 103 -23.14 -21.14 4.74
N TRP A 104 -24.07 -21.79 5.43
CA TRP A 104 -24.30 -23.24 5.40
C TRP A 104 -25.38 -23.70 4.43
N ASP A 105 -26.15 -22.79 3.83
CA ASP A 105 -27.20 -23.10 2.86
C ASP A 105 -27.37 -21.93 1.87
N LYS A 106 -26.67 -22.00 0.74
CA LYS A 106 -26.71 -20.94 -0.28
C LYS A 106 -28.07 -20.79 -0.97
N ASN A 107 -28.97 -21.77 -0.83
CA ASN A 107 -30.30 -21.72 -1.44
C ASN A 107 -31.40 -21.38 -0.42
N HIS A 108 -31.04 -21.04 0.82
CA HIS A 108 -31.97 -20.90 1.94
C HIS A 108 -33.17 -19.99 1.64
N TYR A 109 -32.93 -18.88 0.94
CA TYR A 109 -33.94 -17.88 0.59
C TYR A 109 -34.34 -17.88 -0.89
N LYS A 110 -33.91 -18.89 -1.66
CA LYS A 110 -34.10 -18.92 -3.12
C LYS A 110 -35.57 -18.81 -3.56
N ALA A 111 -36.50 -19.29 -2.75
CA ALA A 111 -37.94 -19.21 -3.02
C ALA A 111 -38.51 -17.78 -2.97
N VAL A 112 -37.76 -16.81 -2.43
CA VAL A 112 -38.12 -15.38 -2.41
C VAL A 112 -37.68 -14.68 -3.70
N VAL A 113 -36.60 -15.17 -4.32
CA VAL A 113 -36.01 -14.56 -5.53
C VAL A 113 -36.80 -15.01 -6.76
N GLY A 114 -37.34 -14.06 -7.53
CA GLY A 114 -38.12 -14.32 -8.73
C GLY A 114 -39.61 -14.60 -8.49
N GLU A 115 -40.07 -14.61 -7.23
CA GLU A 115 -41.50 -14.71 -6.92
C GLU A 115 -42.22 -13.39 -7.27
N THR A 116 -43.42 -13.52 -7.82
CA THR A 116 -44.24 -12.39 -8.29
C THR A 116 -45.45 -12.13 -7.39
N ASP A 117 -45.78 -13.09 -6.52
CA ASP A 117 -46.87 -13.00 -5.55
C ASP A 117 -46.31 -12.71 -4.15
N TYR A 118 -46.59 -11.51 -3.62
CA TYR A 118 -46.10 -11.10 -2.30
C TYR A 118 -46.61 -11.97 -1.15
N GLN A 119 -47.78 -12.61 -1.28
CA GLN A 119 -48.30 -13.52 -0.26
C GLN A 119 -47.49 -14.82 -0.23
N LYS A 120 -47.05 -15.30 -1.39
CA LYS A 120 -46.12 -16.44 -1.49
C LYS A 120 -44.72 -16.07 -1.03
N ALA A 121 -44.22 -14.89 -1.39
CA ALA A 121 -42.89 -14.43 -0.99
C ALA A 121 -42.76 -14.27 0.54
N THR A 122 -43.76 -13.67 1.19
CA THR A 122 -43.79 -13.55 2.66
C THR A 122 -43.95 -14.90 3.35
N ALA A 123 -44.77 -15.81 2.81
CA ALA A 123 -44.87 -17.18 3.31
C ALA A 123 -43.55 -17.94 3.14
N ALA A 124 -42.83 -17.73 2.04
CA ALA A 124 -41.53 -18.34 1.78
C ALA A 124 -40.47 -17.85 2.78
N LEU A 125 -40.46 -16.58 3.17
CA LEU A 125 -39.56 -16.07 4.22
C LEU A 125 -39.78 -16.74 5.57
N VAL A 126 -41.03 -16.88 6.00
CA VAL A 126 -41.36 -17.57 7.25
C VAL A 126 -40.96 -19.04 7.17
N LYS A 127 -41.25 -19.71 6.05
CA LYS A 127 -40.85 -21.10 5.82
C LYS A 127 -39.32 -21.26 5.84
N ALA A 128 -38.58 -20.28 5.35
CA ALA A 128 -37.13 -20.22 5.39
C ALA A 128 -36.58 -19.80 6.78
N GLY A 129 -37.44 -19.60 7.79
CA GLY A 129 -36.99 -19.29 9.15
C GLY A 129 -36.45 -17.87 9.34
N TYR A 130 -36.77 -16.92 8.46
CA TYR A 130 -36.32 -15.53 8.57
C TYR A 130 -36.78 -14.87 9.90
N ALA A 131 -38.01 -15.18 10.33
CA ALA A 131 -38.58 -14.70 11.58
C ALA A 131 -39.24 -15.85 12.35
N THR A 132 -39.09 -15.83 13.67
CA THR A 132 -39.70 -16.80 14.58
C THR A 132 -41.15 -16.47 14.94
N ASP A 133 -41.63 -15.27 14.57
CA ASP A 133 -43.02 -14.86 14.78
C ASP A 133 -43.97 -15.58 13.79
N PRO A 134 -44.93 -16.40 14.26
CA PRO A 134 -45.85 -17.11 13.39
C PRO A 134 -46.76 -16.17 12.58
N ASN A 135 -46.92 -14.91 13.00
CA ASN A 135 -47.74 -13.91 12.30
C ASN A 135 -46.92 -13.01 11.37
N TYR A 136 -45.63 -13.25 11.19
CA TYR A 136 -44.74 -12.37 10.43
C TYR A 136 -45.23 -12.13 9.00
N ALA A 137 -45.57 -13.19 8.26
CA ALA A 137 -46.11 -13.09 6.91
C ALA A 137 -47.42 -12.28 6.87
N THR A 138 -48.32 -12.49 7.85
CA THR A 138 -49.58 -11.74 7.97
C THR A 138 -49.34 -10.25 8.21
N LYS A 139 -48.35 -9.90 9.05
CA LYS A 139 -47.97 -8.50 9.31
C LYS A 139 -47.44 -7.82 8.05
N LEU A 140 -46.53 -8.48 7.33
CA LEU A 140 -45.99 -7.97 6.06
C LEU A 140 -47.11 -7.82 5.01
N ASN A 141 -47.96 -8.84 4.84
CA ASN A 141 -49.11 -8.80 3.93
C ASN A 141 -50.07 -7.64 4.27
N SER A 142 -50.30 -7.38 5.55
CA SER A 142 -51.14 -6.27 6.01
C SER A 142 -50.52 -4.91 5.66
N LEU A 143 -49.20 -4.75 5.82
CA LEU A 143 -48.47 -3.53 5.42
C LEU A 143 -48.51 -3.33 3.90
N ILE A 144 -48.23 -4.38 3.13
CA ILE A 144 -48.26 -4.36 1.66
C ILE A 144 -49.64 -3.97 1.16
N PHE A 145 -50.70 -4.56 1.72
CA PHE A 145 -52.08 -4.24 1.36
C PHE A 145 -52.48 -2.82 1.76
N THR A 146 -52.23 -2.43 3.02
CA THR A 146 -52.67 -1.15 3.59
C THR A 146 -52.03 0.04 2.86
N TYR A 147 -50.74 -0.03 2.56
CA TYR A 147 -50.01 1.05 1.88
C TYR A 147 -49.94 0.87 0.36
N LYS A 148 -50.61 -0.16 -0.17
CA LYS A 148 -50.66 -0.51 -1.60
C LYS A 148 -49.26 -0.61 -2.20
N LEU A 149 -48.35 -1.31 -1.52
CA LEU A 149 -46.92 -1.34 -1.86
C LEU A 149 -46.62 -2.08 -3.16
N THR A 150 -47.52 -2.93 -3.65
CA THR A 150 -47.36 -3.64 -4.93
C THR A 150 -47.26 -2.70 -6.13
N LYS A 151 -47.67 -1.44 -5.99
CA LYS A 151 -47.42 -0.39 -7.01
C LYS A 151 -45.92 -0.14 -7.26
N TYR A 152 -45.05 -0.54 -6.33
CA TYR A 152 -43.59 -0.47 -6.48
C TYR A 152 -42.99 -1.74 -7.10
N ASP A 153 -43.75 -2.83 -7.26
CA ASP A 153 -43.27 -4.06 -7.92
C ASP A 153 -43.31 -3.93 -9.45
N THR A 154 -42.77 -2.81 -9.96
CA THR A 154 -42.68 -2.50 -11.39
C THR A 154 -41.31 -1.93 -11.71
N SER A 155 -40.83 -2.24 -12.91
CA SER A 155 -39.64 -1.66 -13.50
C SER A 155 -39.93 -0.42 -14.36
N GLU A 156 -41.21 -0.08 -14.58
CA GLU A 156 -41.62 1.08 -15.38
C GLU A 156 -41.40 2.39 -14.61
N GLY A 157 -40.74 3.36 -15.24
CA GLY A 157 -40.47 4.68 -14.65
C GLY A 157 -39.40 4.69 -13.55
N VAL A 158 -38.81 3.53 -13.22
CA VAL A 158 -37.61 3.42 -12.39
C VAL A 158 -36.42 3.73 -13.30
N PRO A 159 -35.69 4.85 -13.08
CA PRO A 159 -34.45 5.11 -13.80
C PRO A 159 -33.58 3.85 -13.77
N ASP A 160 -32.89 3.53 -14.87
CA ASP A 160 -31.76 2.61 -14.74
C ASP A 160 -30.85 3.15 -13.62
N GLU A 161 -30.29 2.26 -12.79
CA GLU A 161 -29.13 2.64 -11.97
C GLU A 161 -28.22 3.46 -12.89
N PRO A 162 -27.63 4.58 -12.47
CA PRO A 162 -26.53 5.13 -13.24
C PRO A 162 -25.61 3.95 -13.56
N SER A 163 -25.44 3.68 -14.86
CA SER A 163 -24.51 2.68 -15.32
C SER A 163 -23.15 3.11 -14.78
N ASN A 164 -22.53 2.25 -13.96
CA ASN A 164 -21.38 2.60 -13.13
C ASN A 164 -21.69 3.66 -12.06
N PRO A 165 -20.87 3.78 -10.97
CA PRO A 165 -20.77 5.07 -10.30
C PRO A 165 -20.67 6.11 -11.42
N GLY A 166 -21.54 7.12 -11.42
CA GLY A 166 -21.53 8.15 -12.46
C GLY A 166 -20.08 8.52 -12.74
N THR A 167 -19.72 8.70 -14.01
CA THR A 167 -18.41 9.22 -14.40
C THR A 167 -18.01 10.20 -13.30
N PRO A 168 -16.92 9.94 -12.55
CA PRO A 168 -16.55 10.80 -11.45
C PRO A 168 -16.69 12.22 -11.97
N ASP A 169 -17.29 13.13 -11.17
CA ASP A 169 -17.19 14.58 -11.44
C ASP A 169 -15.80 14.77 -12.01
N PRO A 170 -15.65 15.30 -13.26
CA PRO A 170 -14.38 15.23 -13.98
C PRO A 170 -13.33 15.57 -12.97
N GLU A 171 -12.44 14.60 -12.69
CA GLU A 171 -11.42 14.76 -11.66
C GLU A 171 -10.90 16.17 -11.85
N PRO A 172 -10.89 17.02 -10.80
CA PRO A 172 -10.43 18.38 -10.97
C PRO A 172 -9.14 18.28 -11.76
N ASP A 173 -9.11 18.95 -12.93
CA ASP A 173 -7.95 18.92 -13.82
C ASP A 173 -6.86 19.70 -13.07
N ILE A 174 -6.25 19.02 -12.11
CA ILE A 174 -5.07 19.41 -11.40
C ILE A 174 -3.98 18.86 -12.32
N PRO A 175 -3.42 19.69 -13.21
CA PRO A 175 -2.26 19.25 -13.96
C PRO A 175 -1.18 18.92 -12.94
N SER A 176 -0.78 17.65 -12.91
CA SER A 176 0.55 17.28 -12.44
C SER A 176 1.51 18.11 -13.28
N LYS A 177 2.28 18.94 -12.60
CA LYS A 177 3.20 19.87 -13.22
C LYS A 177 4.46 19.95 -12.38
N GLU A 178 5.52 20.43 -13.01
CA GLU A 178 6.70 20.87 -12.31
C GLU A 178 6.32 21.86 -11.22
N TYR A 179 6.91 21.69 -10.03
CA TYR A 179 6.56 22.47 -8.85
C TYR A 179 6.69 23.97 -9.11
N ASP A 180 5.62 24.71 -8.86
CA ASP A 180 5.50 26.13 -9.19
C ASP A 180 6.01 27.08 -8.10
N GLY A 181 6.63 26.52 -7.04
CA GLY A 181 7.14 27.29 -5.92
C GLY A 181 6.15 27.49 -4.77
N LYS A 182 4.94 26.93 -4.84
CA LYS A 182 3.91 27.09 -3.79
C LYS A 182 3.53 25.76 -3.12
N ASP A 183 3.78 25.70 -1.81
CA ASP A 183 3.41 24.54 -1.00
C ASP A 183 1.90 24.46 -0.75
N ILE A 184 1.38 23.23 -0.71
CA ILE A 184 0.00 22.94 -0.34
C ILE A 184 -0.11 22.98 1.19
N THR A 185 -1.07 23.75 1.70
CA THR A 185 -1.38 23.72 3.14
C THR A 185 -1.94 22.35 3.53
N LEU A 186 -1.24 21.65 4.41
CA LEU A 186 -1.58 20.27 4.80
C LEU A 186 -2.77 20.21 5.77
N ASN A 187 -2.76 21.07 6.78
CA ASN A 187 -3.82 21.29 7.74
C ASN A 187 -3.58 22.64 8.45
N GLN A 188 -4.62 23.47 8.59
CA GLN A 188 -4.50 24.81 9.19
C GLN A 188 -4.35 24.78 10.72
N ASN A 189 -4.71 23.66 11.35
CA ASN A 189 -4.68 23.44 12.79
C ASN A 189 -3.34 22.88 13.30
N LEU A 190 -2.38 22.61 12.41
CA LEU A 190 -1.04 22.18 12.81
C LEU A 190 -0.27 23.31 13.51
N PRO A 191 0.59 22.99 14.49
CA PRO A 191 1.45 24.00 15.12
C PRO A 191 2.37 24.64 14.07
N LYS A 192 2.62 25.94 14.21
CA LYS A 192 3.49 26.69 13.29
C LYS A 192 4.95 26.67 13.73
N ASP A 193 5.17 26.58 15.04
CA ASP A 193 6.51 26.58 15.63
C ASP A 193 6.88 25.15 16.01
N VAL A 194 7.88 24.58 15.34
CA VAL A 194 8.43 23.25 15.63
C VAL A 194 9.77 23.46 16.32
N TYR A 195 9.78 23.42 17.66
CA TYR A 195 11.02 23.58 18.46
C TYR A 195 11.76 22.24 18.63
N PHE A 196 11.03 21.14 18.60
CA PHE A 196 11.50 19.77 18.67
C PHE A 196 10.60 18.92 17.76
N PRO A 197 11.07 17.78 17.25
CA PRO A 197 10.25 16.90 16.42
C PRO A 197 9.01 16.41 17.18
N GLN A 198 7.84 16.48 16.55
CA GLN A 198 6.57 16.05 17.12
C GLN A 198 5.83 15.07 16.20
N LEU A 199 4.88 14.35 16.79
CA LEU A 199 3.91 13.54 16.08
C LEU A 199 2.51 14.03 16.45
N HIS A 200 1.68 14.28 15.44
CA HIS A 200 0.28 14.62 15.62
C HIS A 200 -0.59 13.58 14.91
N VAL A 201 -1.76 13.30 15.49
CA VAL A 201 -2.84 12.56 14.84
C VAL A 201 -3.99 13.51 14.58
N SER A 202 -4.64 13.30 13.44
CA SER A 202 -5.87 14.02 13.12
C SER A 202 -6.95 13.10 12.58
N SER A 203 -8.20 13.50 12.82
CA SER A 203 -9.34 12.90 12.13
C SER A 203 -9.19 13.07 10.62
N GLN A 204 -9.79 12.18 9.84
CA GLN A 204 -9.70 12.19 8.38
C GLN A 204 -10.11 13.53 7.74
N ASP A 205 -11.06 14.25 8.35
CA ASP A 205 -11.50 15.59 7.92
C ASP A 205 -10.55 16.73 8.34
N GLY A 206 -9.50 16.43 9.12
CA GLY A 206 -8.50 17.37 9.62
C GLY A 206 -8.98 18.29 10.74
N ASN A 207 -10.21 18.13 11.25
CA ASN A 207 -10.81 19.03 12.23
C ASN A 207 -10.25 18.83 13.64
N GLN A 208 -10.00 17.58 14.04
CA GLN A 208 -9.35 17.28 15.30
C GLN A 208 -7.88 17.05 15.02
N VAL A 209 -6.99 17.82 15.65
CA VAL A 209 -5.54 17.62 15.58
C VAL A 209 -5.01 17.58 17.01
N VAL A 210 -4.35 16.50 17.37
CA VAL A 210 -3.87 16.24 18.73
C VAL A 210 -2.43 15.72 18.65
N GLU A 211 -1.55 16.22 19.51
CA GLU A 211 -0.19 15.70 19.65
C GLU A 211 -0.25 14.29 20.26
N VAL A 212 0.48 13.35 19.66
CA VAL A 212 0.57 11.97 20.15
C VAL A 212 1.77 11.88 21.10
N ILE A 213 1.50 11.81 22.40
CA ILE A 213 2.55 11.72 23.41
C ILE A 213 2.83 10.26 23.76
N GLY A 214 4.12 9.91 23.90
CA GLY A 214 4.55 8.58 24.31
C GLY A 214 4.55 7.53 23.19
N ALA A 215 4.43 7.97 21.93
CA ALA A 215 4.75 7.15 20.76
C ALA A 215 6.22 7.30 20.39
N ASP A 216 6.80 6.25 19.81
CA ASP A 216 8.18 6.22 19.33
C ASP A 216 8.21 5.64 17.90
N PRO A 217 7.74 6.42 16.90
CA PRO A 217 7.62 5.99 15.51
C PRO A 217 8.96 5.58 14.95
N ASP A 218 9.01 4.33 14.49
CA ASP A 218 10.11 3.79 13.71
C ASP A 218 9.83 4.02 12.22
N LEU A 219 10.58 4.94 11.63
CA LEU A 219 10.44 5.40 10.26
C LEU A 219 11.45 4.71 9.36
N LEU A 220 10.97 3.96 8.39
CA LEU A 220 11.74 3.50 7.24
C LEU A 220 11.66 4.55 6.13
N ASP A 221 12.82 5.04 5.67
CA ASP A 221 12.93 6.00 4.57
C ASP A 221 13.97 5.56 3.55
N ASP A 222 13.57 5.40 2.28
CA ASP A 222 14.42 4.92 1.20
C ASP A 222 14.63 5.93 0.05
N THR A 223 15.52 5.56 -0.87
CA THR A 223 15.89 6.37 -2.05
C THR A 223 14.88 6.27 -3.21
N THR A 224 13.78 5.53 -3.04
CA THR A 224 12.68 5.45 -4.01
C THR A 224 11.51 6.37 -3.64
N GLY A 225 11.64 7.12 -2.55
CA GLY A 225 10.60 7.98 -2.00
C GLY A 225 9.59 7.23 -1.14
N LYS A 226 9.75 5.91 -0.97
CA LYS A 226 8.89 5.12 -0.08
C LYS A 226 9.28 5.39 1.37
N LYS A 227 8.23 5.63 2.16
CA LYS A 227 8.31 5.95 3.58
C LYS A 227 7.16 5.28 4.31
N ASP A 228 7.48 4.55 5.36
CA ASP A 228 6.51 3.88 6.21
C ASP A 228 6.92 4.05 7.67
N ILE A 229 5.93 4.25 8.54
CA ILE A 229 6.14 4.34 9.98
C ILE A 229 5.38 3.23 10.70
N GLU A 230 5.99 2.73 11.76
CA GLU A 230 5.37 1.80 12.68
C GLU A 230 5.65 2.22 14.13
N PHE A 231 4.65 2.15 15.01
CA PHE A 231 4.86 2.28 16.44
C PHE A 231 3.81 1.52 17.24
N THR A 232 4.16 1.27 18.50
CA THR A 232 3.21 0.81 19.50
C THR A 232 2.98 1.91 20.52
N ILE A 233 1.72 2.12 20.90
CA ILE A 233 1.34 3.01 21.99
C ILE A 233 0.43 2.27 22.97
N THR A 234 0.71 2.42 24.26
CA THR A 234 -0.14 1.87 25.33
C THR A 234 -1.08 2.95 25.83
N ARG A 235 -2.36 2.62 26.00
CA ARG A 235 -3.36 3.51 26.54
C ARG A 235 -3.11 3.80 28.01
N THR A 236 -3.11 5.07 28.38
CA THR A 236 -3.00 5.60 29.74
C THR A 236 -4.23 6.46 30.09
N ALA A 237 -4.25 7.06 31.27
CA ALA A 237 -5.28 8.02 31.64
C ALA A 237 -5.12 9.35 30.87
N ASP A 238 -3.88 9.71 30.52
CA ASP A 238 -3.53 11.01 29.96
C ASP A 238 -3.60 11.03 28.42
N ASN A 239 -3.45 9.87 27.75
CA ASN A 239 -3.37 9.79 26.29
C ASN A 239 -4.64 9.25 25.59
N GLY A 240 -5.78 9.26 26.28
CA GLY A 240 -7.00 8.62 25.78
C GLY A 240 -7.51 9.20 24.45
N ILE A 241 -7.36 10.50 24.24
CA ILE A 241 -7.86 11.20 23.04
C ILE A 241 -7.03 10.80 21.82
N GLU A 242 -5.71 10.95 21.89
CA GLU A 242 -4.81 10.56 20.81
C GLU A 242 -4.88 9.05 20.56
N TYR A 243 -4.98 8.23 21.61
CA TYR A 243 -5.11 6.78 21.47
C TYR A 243 -6.37 6.40 20.68
N ASP A 244 -7.51 7.02 20.98
CA ASP A 244 -8.78 6.72 20.31
C ASP A 244 -8.82 7.26 18.86
N LEU A 245 -8.05 8.32 18.56
CA LEU A 245 -7.88 8.84 17.20
C LEU A 245 -6.97 7.98 16.30
N LEU A 246 -6.16 7.08 16.86
CA LEU A 246 -5.34 6.14 16.08
C LEU A 246 -6.21 5.01 15.52
N ILE A 247 -6.86 5.27 14.40
CA ILE A 247 -7.68 4.34 13.62
C ILE A 247 -7.30 4.43 12.14
N ASN A 248 -7.65 3.42 11.35
CA ASN A 248 -7.40 3.43 9.91
C ASN A 248 -7.98 4.68 9.24
N ASP A 249 -7.30 5.16 8.19
CA ASP A 249 -7.61 6.35 7.39
C ASP A 249 -7.47 7.71 8.09
N ASN A 250 -7.27 7.73 9.42
CA ASN A 250 -6.84 8.94 10.10
C ASN A 250 -5.39 9.28 9.74
N ILE A 251 -5.05 10.55 9.91
CA ILE A 251 -3.83 11.14 9.35
C ILE A 251 -2.85 11.41 10.47
N LEU A 252 -1.60 11.00 10.27
CA LEU A 252 -0.48 11.37 11.11
C LEU A 252 0.34 12.48 10.44
N TYR A 253 0.85 13.41 11.25
CA TYR A 253 1.82 14.42 10.85
C TYR A 253 3.05 14.27 11.71
N LEU A 254 4.18 13.95 11.09
CA LEU A 254 5.43 13.64 11.77
C LEU A 254 6.52 14.61 11.33
N ASP A 255 7.22 15.19 12.29
CA ASP A 255 8.46 15.90 12.01
C ASP A 255 9.62 14.90 11.85
N GLU A 256 10.13 14.79 10.63
CA GLU A 256 11.27 13.95 10.30
C GLU A 256 12.59 14.72 10.46
N LYS A 257 13.73 14.03 10.31
CA LYS A 257 15.05 14.69 10.34
C LYS A 257 15.21 15.78 9.25
N LYS A 258 14.59 15.60 8.08
CA LYS A 258 14.76 16.51 6.92
C LYS A 258 13.57 17.43 6.67
N PHE A 259 12.36 16.93 6.86
CA PHE A 259 11.13 17.66 6.57
C PHE A 259 10.17 17.59 7.75
N ASN A 260 9.57 18.73 8.08
CA ASN A 260 8.58 18.82 9.14
C ASN A 260 7.17 18.49 8.60
N HIS A 261 6.27 18.10 9.50
CA HIS A 261 4.87 17.80 9.23
C HIS A 261 4.63 16.86 8.03
N GLN A 262 5.47 15.84 7.88
CA GLN A 262 5.28 14.84 6.84
C GLN A 262 4.00 14.06 7.11
N LYS A 263 3.15 13.98 6.10
CA LYS A 263 1.79 13.43 6.19
C LYS A 263 1.81 11.94 5.91
N TYR A 264 1.20 11.17 6.81
CA TYR A 264 1.01 9.73 6.68
C TYR A 264 -0.46 9.37 6.88
N PHE A 265 -0.91 8.32 6.22
CA PHE A 265 -2.23 7.73 6.44
C PHE A 265 -2.07 6.44 7.22
N ILE A 266 -2.84 6.29 8.30
CA ILE A 266 -2.87 5.05 9.07
C ILE A 266 -3.51 3.96 8.22
N THR A 267 -2.72 2.97 7.84
CA THR A 267 -3.14 1.86 6.97
C THR A 267 -3.52 0.62 7.76
N MET A 268 -2.98 0.48 8.98
CA MET A 268 -3.25 -0.66 9.85
C MET A 268 -3.22 -0.26 11.32
N VAL A 269 -4.16 -0.79 12.09
CA VAL A 269 -4.17 -0.73 13.54
C VAL A 269 -4.46 -2.12 14.08
N GLU A 270 -3.52 -2.66 14.85
CA GLU A 270 -3.69 -3.89 15.62
C GLU A 270 -3.87 -3.51 17.09
N VAL A 271 -4.97 -3.95 17.69
CA VAL A 271 -5.27 -3.68 19.11
C VAL A 271 -4.96 -4.93 19.91
N ASP A 272 -4.08 -4.79 20.89
CA ASP A 272 -3.73 -5.85 21.83
C ASP A 272 -4.20 -5.48 23.25
N GLN A 273 -4.81 -6.44 23.94
CA GLN A 273 -5.36 -6.26 25.27
C GLN A 273 -4.86 -7.37 26.20
N GLU A 274 -3.86 -7.03 27.00
CA GLU A 274 -3.41 -7.81 28.15
C GLU A 274 -3.80 -7.09 29.47
N LYS A 275 -2.85 -6.94 30.41
CA LYS A 275 -3.00 -6.07 31.58
C LYS A 275 -3.13 -4.59 31.21
N THR A 276 -2.64 -4.23 30.03
CA THR A 276 -2.74 -2.91 29.42
C THR A 276 -3.38 -3.02 28.05
N LEU A 277 -4.02 -1.95 27.61
CA LEU A 277 -4.58 -1.82 26.27
C LEU A 277 -3.55 -1.12 25.39
N SER A 278 -3.13 -1.73 24.28
CA SER A 278 -2.14 -1.15 23.37
C SER A 278 -2.57 -1.24 21.91
N LYS A 279 -2.03 -0.33 21.09
CA LYS A 279 -2.20 -0.29 19.65
C LYS A 279 -0.84 -0.36 18.98
N LYS A 280 -0.68 -1.30 18.07
CA LYS A 280 0.36 -1.26 17.06
C LYS A 280 -0.22 -0.58 15.81
N VAL A 281 0.41 0.51 15.38
CA VAL A 281 -0.05 1.37 14.30
C VAL A 281 0.98 1.34 13.17
N SER A 282 0.53 1.04 11.97
CA SER A 282 1.32 1.17 10.74
C SER A 282 0.70 2.25 9.87
N ALA A 283 1.53 3.13 9.31
CA ALA A 283 1.09 4.19 8.44
C ALA A 283 2.06 4.41 7.29
N SER A 284 1.50 4.68 6.10
CA SER A 284 2.29 4.94 4.89
C SER A 284 2.26 6.43 4.57
N HIS A 285 3.40 6.95 4.11
CA HIS A 285 3.49 8.36 3.71
C HIS A 285 2.48 8.67 2.59
N VAL A 286 1.99 9.91 2.54
CA VAL A 286 0.99 10.38 1.57
C VAL A 286 1.36 10.02 0.13
N PHE A 287 2.65 10.06 -0.20
CA PHE A 287 3.20 9.60 -1.47
C PHE A 287 2.75 8.18 -1.82
N VAL A 288 3.03 7.20 -0.95
CA VAL A 288 2.68 5.79 -1.19
C VAL A 288 1.17 5.59 -1.09
N ALA A 289 0.53 6.16 -0.06
CA ALA A 289 -0.89 5.96 0.20
C ALA A 289 -1.78 6.44 -0.95
N VAL A 290 -1.49 7.63 -1.52
CA VAL A 290 -2.28 8.18 -2.64
C VAL A 290 -1.99 7.39 -3.92
N LEU A 291 -0.72 7.10 -4.22
CA LEU A 291 -0.36 6.40 -5.47
C LEU A 291 -0.84 4.94 -5.51
N ASN A 292 -0.98 4.28 -4.36
CA ASN A 292 -1.60 2.95 -4.27
C ASN A 292 -3.10 2.97 -4.57
N ASN A 293 -3.76 4.12 -4.45
CA ASN A 293 -5.20 4.27 -4.63
C ASN A 293 -5.54 5.11 -5.88
N HIS A 294 -4.55 5.47 -6.69
CA HIS A 294 -4.74 6.22 -7.93
C HIS A 294 -4.44 5.32 -9.13
N TYR A 295 -5.48 4.95 -9.88
CA TYR A 295 -5.37 4.06 -11.03
C TYR A 295 -5.35 4.88 -12.33
N VAL A 296 -4.38 4.63 -13.19
CA VAL A 296 -4.22 5.32 -14.47
C VAL A 296 -4.75 4.42 -15.58
N GLU A 297 -5.99 4.65 -16.02
CA GLU A 297 -6.67 3.80 -17.02
C GLU A 297 -6.11 3.98 -18.45
N GLU A 298 -5.71 5.19 -18.81
CA GLU A 298 -5.16 5.47 -20.13
C GLU A 298 -3.80 4.79 -20.31
N THR A 299 -3.35 4.63 -21.57
CA THR A 299 -1.99 4.19 -21.88
C THR A 299 -1.31 5.13 -22.88
N ILE A 300 0.01 5.22 -22.80
CA ILE A 300 0.86 5.95 -23.76
C ILE A 300 2.01 5.09 -24.26
N SER A 301 2.39 5.32 -25.52
CA SER A 301 3.45 4.57 -26.21
C SER A 301 4.39 5.51 -26.97
N GLY A 302 5.54 4.98 -27.38
CA GLY A 302 6.59 5.66 -28.14
C GLY A 302 7.79 6.04 -27.29
N THR A 303 8.66 6.91 -27.83
CA THR A 303 9.82 7.44 -27.12
C THR A 303 9.37 8.48 -26.10
N LEU A 304 9.42 8.15 -24.81
CA LEU A 304 8.95 9.02 -23.73
C LEU A 304 10.13 9.63 -22.97
N THR A 305 9.94 10.85 -22.44
CA THR A 305 10.86 11.48 -21.46
C THR A 305 10.37 11.20 -20.05
N VAL A 306 11.27 11.33 -19.06
CA VAL A 306 10.92 11.20 -17.64
C VAL A 306 9.78 12.14 -17.26
N ARG A 307 9.82 13.39 -17.75
CA ARG A 307 8.76 14.37 -17.57
C ARG A 307 7.41 13.87 -18.10
N LYS A 308 7.37 13.40 -19.35
CA LYS A 308 6.13 12.95 -19.97
C LYS A 308 5.51 11.77 -19.21
N MET A 309 6.32 10.88 -18.68
CA MET A 309 5.83 9.75 -17.87
C MET A 309 5.36 10.21 -16.48
N LEU A 310 6.08 11.13 -15.81
CA LEU A 310 5.62 11.71 -14.54
C LEU A 310 4.32 12.51 -14.68
N ASP A 311 4.22 13.35 -15.71
CA ASP A 311 3.01 14.13 -16.01
C ASP A 311 1.81 13.20 -16.23
N PHE A 312 2.04 12.10 -16.97
CA PHE A 312 1.02 11.11 -17.25
C PHE A 312 0.60 10.32 -16.00
N THR A 313 1.57 9.82 -15.22
CA THR A 313 1.33 8.98 -14.05
C THR A 313 0.70 9.72 -12.87
N LEU A 314 0.98 11.02 -12.73
CA LEU A 314 0.52 11.82 -11.60
C LEU A 314 -0.70 12.71 -11.93
N LYS A 315 -1.20 12.66 -13.17
CA LYS A 315 -2.37 13.42 -13.63
C LYS A 315 -3.56 13.17 -12.70
N GLY A 316 -4.26 14.22 -12.26
CA GLY A 316 -5.40 14.09 -11.33
C GLY A 316 -5.00 13.98 -9.85
N THR A 317 -3.70 13.86 -9.54
CA THR A 317 -3.20 13.90 -8.16
C THR A 317 -2.76 15.32 -7.76
N LYS A 318 -2.52 15.52 -6.46
CA LYS A 318 -1.94 16.76 -5.93
C LYS A 318 -0.42 16.82 -6.04
N PHE A 319 0.23 15.78 -6.58
CA PHE A 319 1.68 15.72 -6.62
C PHE A 319 2.25 16.66 -7.67
N SER A 320 3.40 17.24 -7.32
CA SER A 320 4.27 17.98 -8.21
C SER A 320 5.70 17.49 -8.04
N TYR A 321 6.56 17.74 -9.03
CA TYR A 321 7.94 17.25 -9.00
C TYR A 321 8.97 18.35 -9.31
N ILE A 322 10.19 18.13 -8.86
CA ILE A 322 11.35 19.02 -9.06
C ILE A 322 12.52 18.16 -9.52
N PHE A 323 13.04 18.44 -10.72
CA PHE A 323 14.30 17.83 -11.15
C PHE A 323 15.50 18.48 -10.44
N LYS A 324 16.34 17.65 -9.83
CA LYS A 324 17.58 18.08 -9.16
C LYS A 324 18.80 18.00 -10.08
N ASP A 325 18.69 17.23 -11.14
CA ASP A 325 19.61 17.20 -12.27
C ASP A 325 18.92 17.80 -13.51
N LYS A 326 19.69 18.19 -14.53
CA LYS A 326 19.07 18.72 -15.75
C LYS A 326 18.26 17.62 -16.45
N GLU A 327 17.07 17.96 -16.93
CA GLU A 327 16.20 16.98 -17.61
C GLU A 327 16.92 16.28 -18.80
N SER A 328 17.80 16.99 -19.51
CA SER A 328 18.61 16.44 -20.61
C SER A 328 19.55 15.31 -20.20
N GLU A 329 19.82 15.13 -18.91
CA GLU A 329 20.67 14.06 -18.39
C GLU A 329 19.95 12.73 -18.22
N PHE A 330 18.61 12.74 -18.31
CA PHE A 330 17.75 11.57 -18.35
C PHE A 330 17.47 11.21 -19.81
N LYS A 331 17.95 10.04 -20.24
CA LYS A 331 17.72 9.56 -21.60
C LYS A 331 16.27 9.10 -21.73
N SER A 332 15.62 9.49 -22.83
CA SER A 332 14.31 8.95 -23.19
C SER A 332 14.33 7.43 -23.34
N VAL A 333 13.21 6.79 -23.04
CA VAL A 333 13.02 5.34 -23.17
C VAL A 333 11.86 5.03 -24.11
N GLU A 334 11.95 3.93 -24.85
CA GLU A 334 10.84 3.43 -25.65
C GLU A 334 9.85 2.73 -24.73
N GLN A 335 8.57 3.10 -24.81
CA GLN A 335 7.48 2.47 -24.07
C GLN A 335 6.39 1.97 -25.01
N GLU A 336 5.74 0.89 -24.60
CA GLU A 336 4.50 0.41 -25.23
C GLU A 336 3.48 0.14 -24.12
N ASN A 337 2.31 0.74 -24.28
CA ASN A 337 1.17 0.62 -23.36
C ASN A 337 1.52 0.98 -21.91
N PHE A 338 2.35 2.00 -21.69
CA PHE A 338 2.64 2.50 -20.34
C PHE A 338 1.38 3.14 -19.75
N GLY A 339 0.86 2.58 -18.66
CA GLY A 339 -0.44 2.90 -18.09
C GLY A 339 -1.16 1.63 -17.63
N ASP A 340 -2.49 1.68 -17.52
CA ASP A 340 -3.37 0.55 -17.11
C ASP A 340 -3.00 -0.09 -15.76
N LYS A 341 -2.46 0.71 -14.84
CA LYS A 341 -1.89 0.27 -13.54
C LYS A 341 -2.12 1.32 -12.46
N PHE A 342 -1.92 0.93 -11.20
CA PHE A 342 -1.83 1.92 -10.12
C PHE A 342 -0.59 2.79 -10.30
N ALA A 343 -0.70 4.07 -9.96
CA ALA A 343 0.38 5.03 -10.13
C ALA A 343 1.63 4.68 -9.33
N ASN A 344 1.52 3.94 -8.22
CA ASN A 344 2.68 3.42 -7.50
C ASN A 344 3.50 2.40 -8.30
N GLU A 345 2.83 1.56 -9.08
CA GLU A 345 3.48 0.60 -9.99
C GLU A 345 4.17 1.36 -11.13
N LEU A 346 3.48 2.33 -11.73
CA LEU A 346 4.04 3.18 -12.79
C LEU A 346 5.24 4.01 -12.32
N ILE A 347 5.21 4.55 -11.09
CA ILE A 347 6.36 5.23 -10.50
C ILE A 347 7.53 4.27 -10.30
N SER A 348 7.27 3.03 -9.87
CA SER A 348 8.31 2.01 -9.74
C SER A 348 8.95 1.69 -11.11
N GLU A 349 8.15 1.59 -12.16
CA GLU A 349 8.63 1.44 -13.54
C GLU A 349 9.45 2.65 -14.01
N ILE A 350 8.99 3.88 -13.75
CA ILE A 350 9.75 5.10 -14.08
C ILE A 350 11.10 5.12 -13.35
N VAL A 351 11.11 4.77 -12.06
CA VAL A 351 12.33 4.68 -11.25
C VAL A 351 13.31 3.66 -11.84
N GLU A 352 12.82 2.49 -12.28
CA GLU A 352 13.66 1.46 -12.90
C GLU A 352 14.18 1.89 -14.28
N ASP A 353 13.30 2.31 -15.18
CA ASP A 353 13.60 2.60 -16.59
C ASP A 353 14.61 3.74 -16.74
N TYR A 354 14.46 4.79 -15.91
CA TYR A 354 15.38 5.93 -15.90
C TYR A 354 16.46 5.84 -14.82
N SER A 355 16.44 4.80 -13.99
CA SER A 355 17.35 4.63 -12.85
C SER A 355 17.35 5.86 -11.93
N LEU A 356 16.14 6.33 -11.59
CA LEU A 356 15.95 7.51 -10.76
C LEU A 356 16.08 7.19 -9.28
N GLU A 357 16.25 8.24 -8.51
CA GLU A 357 16.06 8.21 -7.07
C GLU A 357 15.15 9.36 -6.68
N LEU A 358 14.24 9.09 -5.75
CA LEU A 358 13.20 10.02 -5.34
C LEU A 358 13.34 10.34 -3.85
N ASP A 359 13.12 11.60 -3.51
CA ASP A 359 12.89 12.03 -2.13
C ASP A 359 11.58 12.81 -2.10
N VAL A 360 10.80 12.65 -1.03
CA VAL A 360 9.43 13.19 -0.98
C VAL A 360 9.26 14.10 0.22
N ASP A 361 8.64 15.24 -0.03
CA ASP A 361 8.15 16.18 0.97
C ASP A 361 6.65 16.36 0.73
N ASN A 362 5.85 15.54 1.40
CA ASN A 362 4.40 15.47 1.19
C ASN A 362 4.04 15.30 -0.30
N TYR A 363 3.48 16.34 -0.91
CA TYR A 363 3.04 16.36 -2.30
C TYR A 363 4.13 16.85 -3.29
N LYS A 364 5.36 17.06 -2.83
CA LYS A 364 6.52 17.41 -3.66
C LYS A 364 7.45 16.21 -3.81
N ILE A 365 7.78 15.88 -5.04
CA ILE A 365 8.69 14.80 -5.41
C ILE A 365 9.99 15.41 -5.93
N TYR A 366 11.10 15.19 -5.24
CA TYR A 366 12.42 15.55 -5.74
C TYR A 366 12.98 14.39 -6.55
N VAL A 367 13.25 14.65 -7.83
CA VAL A 367 13.71 13.66 -8.80
C VAL A 367 15.21 13.83 -9.02
N TYR A 368 15.98 12.80 -8.70
CA TYR A 368 17.42 12.74 -8.89
C TYR A 368 17.77 11.65 -9.89
N LYS A 369 18.84 11.88 -10.63
CA LYS A 369 19.56 10.80 -11.33
C LYS A 369 20.36 9.97 -10.35
N LYS A 370 20.95 10.63 -9.36
CA LYS A 370 21.63 10.03 -8.23
C LYS A 370 21.74 11.05 -7.11
N MET A 371 21.09 10.79 -5.97
CA MET A 371 21.14 11.67 -4.81
C MET A 371 22.35 11.39 -3.93
N GLY A 372 22.61 12.30 -3.01
CA GLY A 372 23.71 12.21 -2.05
C GLY A 372 25.09 12.48 -2.65
N LYS A 373 26.08 12.43 -1.80
CA LYS A 373 27.49 12.68 -2.13
C LYS A 373 28.39 11.71 -1.36
N ARG A 374 29.67 11.71 -1.69
CA ARG A 374 30.67 11.07 -0.84
C ARG A 374 30.86 11.93 0.41
N ILE A 375 30.71 11.33 1.57
CA ILE A 375 30.77 12.00 2.88
C ILE A 375 32.07 11.61 3.58
N ASN A 376 32.71 12.55 4.27
CA ASN A 376 33.83 12.24 5.14
C ASN A 376 33.32 11.67 6.48
N HIS A 377 32.81 10.45 6.42
CA HIS A 377 32.29 9.72 7.58
C HIS A 377 32.63 8.24 7.46
N THR A 378 33.34 7.73 8.47
CA THR A 378 33.73 6.32 8.54
C THR A 378 32.87 5.60 9.58
N LEU A 379 32.30 4.47 9.17
CA LEU A 379 31.66 3.50 10.04
C LEU A 379 32.72 2.46 10.42
N ASP A 380 33.19 2.51 11.66
CA ASP A 380 34.29 1.68 12.17
C ASP A 380 33.78 0.76 13.29
N SER A 381 33.99 -0.55 13.14
CA SER A 381 33.49 -1.55 14.10
C SER A 381 34.12 -1.46 15.48
N ARG A 382 35.23 -0.72 15.61
CA ARG A 382 35.91 -0.46 16.88
C ARG A 382 35.40 0.81 17.56
N TYR A 383 34.49 1.54 16.91
CA TYR A 383 34.01 2.84 17.35
C TYR A 383 32.48 2.97 17.22
N ASN A 384 31.97 3.45 16.09
CA ASN A 384 30.56 3.86 15.89
C ASN A 384 29.69 2.82 15.16
N MET A 385 30.23 1.63 14.88
CA MET A 385 29.55 0.55 14.16
C MET A 385 29.59 -0.76 14.95
N PRO A 386 28.88 -0.88 16.09
CA PRO A 386 28.93 -2.09 16.93
C PRO A 386 28.56 -3.39 16.19
N GLY A 387 27.75 -3.30 15.13
CA GLY A 387 27.28 -4.46 14.37
C GLY A 387 27.25 -4.21 12.87
N ILE A 388 27.56 -5.25 12.11
CA ILE A 388 27.41 -5.29 10.64
C ILE A 388 26.98 -6.69 10.21
N LYS A 389 25.98 -6.76 9.34
CA LYS A 389 25.53 -7.99 8.67
C LYS A 389 25.74 -7.80 7.18
N ILE A 390 26.45 -8.73 6.56
CA ILE A 390 26.73 -8.71 5.12
C ILE A 390 26.12 -9.96 4.51
N LYS A 391 25.13 -9.77 3.65
CA LYS A 391 24.52 -10.83 2.85
C LYS A 391 24.99 -10.69 1.41
N THR A 392 25.58 -11.75 0.87
CA THR A 392 26.00 -11.82 -0.53
C THR A 392 25.26 -12.96 -1.21
N SER A 393 24.61 -12.68 -2.34
CA SER A 393 23.96 -13.71 -3.15
C SER A 393 24.44 -13.66 -4.60
N THR A 394 24.67 -14.85 -5.16
CA THR A 394 24.90 -15.05 -6.60
C THR A 394 23.62 -15.43 -7.35
N ASP A 395 22.49 -15.47 -6.66
CA ASP A 395 21.19 -15.76 -7.28
C ASP A 395 20.87 -14.64 -8.27
N GLY A 396 20.37 -15.01 -9.46
CA GLY A 396 20.11 -14.08 -10.55
C GLY A 396 21.36 -13.57 -11.29
N CYS A 397 22.59 -13.91 -10.86
CA CYS A 397 23.80 -13.54 -11.60
C CYS A 397 23.86 -14.27 -12.95
N SER A 398 24.11 -13.51 -14.02
CA SER A 398 24.20 -14.03 -15.38
C SER A 398 25.40 -13.45 -16.12
N THR A 399 25.95 -14.24 -17.05
CA THR A 399 27.06 -13.82 -17.92
C THR A 399 26.63 -13.64 -19.36
N ARG A 400 25.43 -14.11 -19.73
CA ARG A 400 24.86 -13.98 -21.07
C ARG A 400 23.34 -14.10 -21.04
N ALA A 401 22.69 -13.51 -22.05
CA ALA A 401 21.26 -13.64 -22.28
C ALA A 401 20.94 -13.48 -23.77
N ARG A 402 19.82 -14.08 -24.20
CA ARG A 402 19.25 -13.85 -25.54
C ARG A 402 18.18 -12.77 -25.45
N GLY A 403 18.16 -11.87 -26.43
CA GLY A 403 17.16 -10.81 -26.57
C GLY A 403 16.25 -11.06 -27.77
N TYR A 404 14.95 -10.92 -27.56
CA TYR A 404 13.89 -11.06 -28.56
C TYR A 404 13.09 -9.76 -28.56
N GLY A 405 13.11 -9.03 -29.67
CA GLY A 405 12.39 -7.76 -29.82
C GLY A 405 10.94 -7.94 -30.27
N ALA A 406 10.39 -6.90 -30.88
CA ALA A 406 9.07 -6.90 -31.50
C ALA A 406 8.89 -8.07 -32.48
N ILE A 407 7.71 -8.68 -32.44
CA ILE A 407 7.27 -9.70 -33.40
C ILE A 407 6.70 -8.98 -34.64
N LYS A 408 6.96 -9.50 -35.84
CA LYS A 408 6.39 -8.92 -37.07
C LYS A 408 4.88 -9.11 -37.13
N GLU A 409 4.17 -8.13 -37.70
CA GLU A 409 2.74 -8.28 -38.01
C GLU A 409 2.52 -9.52 -38.88
N ASN A 410 1.53 -10.35 -38.51
CA ASN A 410 1.19 -11.65 -39.12
C ASN A 410 2.18 -12.80 -38.88
N SER A 411 3.11 -12.66 -37.93
CA SER A 411 3.96 -13.77 -37.49
C SER A 411 3.13 -14.92 -36.93
N SER A 412 3.63 -16.15 -37.12
CA SER A 412 3.03 -17.33 -36.52
C SER A 412 3.09 -17.31 -35.00
N THR A 413 2.02 -17.78 -34.35
CA THR A 413 1.99 -18.07 -32.91
C THR A 413 2.78 -19.33 -32.54
N ASP A 414 3.21 -20.12 -33.52
CA ASP A 414 4.17 -21.21 -33.34
C ASP A 414 5.55 -20.62 -33.05
N SER A 415 6.07 -20.87 -31.84
CA SER A 415 7.36 -20.34 -31.38
C SER A 415 8.55 -20.73 -32.26
N LYS A 416 8.44 -21.79 -33.08
CA LYS A 416 9.46 -22.19 -34.05
C LYS A 416 9.40 -21.43 -35.37
N LYS A 417 8.31 -20.70 -35.61
CA LYS A 417 8.02 -19.94 -36.84
C LYS A 417 7.76 -18.46 -36.56
N THR A 418 7.99 -18.01 -35.31
CA THR A 418 7.85 -16.62 -34.95
C THR A 418 8.90 -15.78 -35.67
N GLU A 419 8.45 -14.79 -36.43
CA GLU A 419 9.31 -13.83 -37.10
C GLU A 419 9.42 -12.55 -36.27
N TYR A 420 10.64 -12.11 -36.02
CA TYR A 420 10.93 -10.90 -35.26
C TYR A 420 11.33 -9.76 -36.19
N VAL A 421 11.11 -8.52 -35.77
CA VAL A 421 11.48 -7.31 -36.52
C VAL A 421 13.00 -7.23 -36.75
N PHE A 422 13.79 -7.85 -35.87
CA PHE A 422 15.21 -8.15 -36.09
C PHE A 422 15.53 -9.55 -35.52
N GLU A 423 16.58 -10.19 -36.03
CA GLU A 423 17.00 -11.52 -35.57
C GLU A 423 17.35 -11.51 -34.07
N PRO A 424 16.87 -12.47 -33.26
CA PRO A 424 17.19 -12.54 -31.84
C PRO A 424 18.70 -12.51 -31.58
N VAL A 425 19.13 -11.61 -30.71
CA VAL A 425 20.56 -11.37 -30.43
C VAL A 425 21.03 -12.06 -29.17
N LEU A 426 22.32 -12.40 -29.13
CA LEU A 426 22.99 -12.93 -27.95
C LEU A 426 23.98 -11.90 -27.43
N TYR A 427 23.79 -11.47 -26.18
CA TYR A 427 24.81 -10.71 -25.47
C TYR A 427 25.63 -11.65 -24.58
N LYS A 428 26.95 -11.46 -24.58
CA LYS A 428 27.91 -12.11 -23.67
C LYS A 428 28.68 -11.02 -22.95
N HIS A 429 28.70 -11.09 -21.63
CA HIS A 429 29.49 -10.15 -20.83
C HIS A 429 30.98 -10.32 -21.16
N PRO A 430 31.76 -9.23 -21.34
CA PRO A 430 33.18 -9.31 -21.70
C PRO A 430 34.03 -10.15 -20.74
N ASP A 431 33.68 -10.10 -19.45
CA ASP A 431 34.37 -10.83 -18.39
C ASP A 431 33.79 -12.22 -18.09
N GLU A 432 32.91 -12.77 -18.92
CA GLU A 432 32.21 -14.05 -18.66
C GLU A 432 33.13 -15.18 -18.14
N ASN A 433 34.33 -15.30 -18.69
CA ASN A 433 35.30 -16.33 -18.30
C ASN A 433 35.69 -16.25 -16.81
N LYS A 434 35.55 -15.09 -16.17
CA LYS A 434 35.81 -14.89 -14.74
C LYS A 434 34.67 -15.40 -13.84
N PHE A 435 33.49 -15.68 -14.40
CA PHE A 435 32.26 -15.96 -13.65
C PHE A 435 31.64 -17.33 -13.94
N LEU A 436 32.38 -18.22 -14.62
CA LEU A 436 31.91 -19.55 -14.96
C LEU A 436 31.50 -20.36 -13.72
N LEU A 437 30.39 -21.08 -13.81
CA LEU A 437 29.95 -22.07 -12.83
C LEU A 437 30.26 -23.45 -13.40
N ASP A 438 31.17 -24.17 -12.76
CA ASP A 438 31.68 -25.47 -13.27
C ASP A 438 32.19 -25.41 -14.72
N GLY A 439 32.92 -24.34 -15.05
CA GLY A 439 33.42 -24.09 -16.41
C GLY A 439 32.33 -23.69 -17.43
N MET A 440 31.06 -23.62 -17.01
CA MET A 440 29.93 -23.24 -17.85
C MET A 440 29.51 -21.78 -17.63
N PRO A 441 29.00 -21.10 -18.68
CA PRO A 441 28.43 -19.76 -18.56
C PRO A 441 27.12 -19.77 -17.76
N ARG A 442 26.76 -18.63 -17.17
CA ARG A 442 25.50 -18.45 -16.45
C ARG A 442 24.49 -17.76 -17.36
N TRP A 443 23.38 -18.43 -17.65
CA TRP A 443 22.32 -17.87 -18.50
C TRP A 443 21.31 -17.10 -17.66
N ALA A 444 20.99 -15.88 -18.08
CA ALA A 444 19.75 -15.25 -17.66
C ALA A 444 18.57 -15.84 -18.43
N GLU A 445 17.35 -15.59 -17.95
CA GLU A 445 16.17 -15.80 -18.77
C GLU A 445 16.26 -14.95 -20.06
N PRO A 446 15.68 -15.40 -21.18
CA PRO A 446 15.63 -14.58 -22.37
C PRO A 446 14.86 -13.27 -22.13
N LEU A 447 15.48 -12.13 -22.46
CA LEU A 447 14.79 -10.84 -22.47
C LEU A 447 13.87 -10.78 -23.68
N ARG A 448 12.55 -10.77 -23.45
CA ARG A 448 11.52 -10.67 -24.49
C ARG A 448 10.76 -9.39 -24.28
N ASP A 449 10.88 -8.45 -25.21
CA ASP A 449 10.30 -7.13 -25.03
C ASP A 449 9.99 -6.49 -26.39
N GLU A 450 8.70 -6.36 -26.67
CA GLU A 450 8.17 -5.88 -27.95
C GLU A 450 8.44 -4.38 -28.18
N ARG A 451 8.80 -3.63 -27.13
CA ARG A 451 9.20 -2.22 -27.23
C ARG A 451 10.43 -2.03 -28.11
N TYR A 452 11.31 -3.04 -28.17
CA TYR A 452 12.52 -2.98 -28.98
C TYR A 452 12.24 -3.38 -30.43
N LYS A 453 12.30 -2.38 -31.33
CA LYS A 453 12.17 -2.56 -32.78
C LYS A 453 13.51 -2.52 -33.52
N LYS A 454 14.61 -2.28 -32.79
CA LYS A 454 15.98 -2.19 -33.33
C LYS A 454 16.92 -3.07 -32.53
N GLU A 455 17.80 -3.78 -33.24
CA GLU A 455 18.83 -4.64 -32.66
C GLU A 455 19.73 -3.88 -31.66
N SER A 456 20.16 -2.66 -32.03
CA SER A 456 21.04 -1.85 -31.19
C SER A 456 20.43 -1.52 -29.84
N SER A 457 19.13 -1.19 -29.81
CA SER A 457 18.40 -0.89 -28.58
C SER A 457 18.26 -2.13 -27.68
N MET A 458 17.95 -3.29 -28.26
CA MET A 458 17.92 -4.56 -27.53
C MET A 458 19.30 -4.93 -26.97
N MET A 459 20.38 -4.68 -27.72
CA MET A 459 21.74 -4.92 -27.25
C MET A 459 22.12 -4.01 -26.06
N GLU A 460 21.66 -2.75 -26.05
CA GLU A 460 21.84 -1.86 -24.90
C GLU A 460 21.06 -2.33 -23.67
N ALA A 461 19.84 -2.83 -23.86
CA ALA A 461 19.03 -3.42 -22.78
C ALA A 461 19.71 -4.68 -22.19
N LEU A 462 20.17 -5.60 -23.05
CA LEU A 462 20.89 -6.81 -22.62
C LEU A 462 22.17 -6.50 -21.84
N LYS A 463 22.89 -5.42 -22.18
CA LYS A 463 24.07 -4.96 -21.43
C LYS A 463 23.75 -4.55 -20.00
N LYS A 464 22.55 -4.01 -19.75
CA LYS A 464 22.07 -3.67 -18.40
C LYS A 464 21.51 -4.89 -17.67
N TYR A 465 20.79 -5.75 -18.39
CA TYR A 465 20.10 -6.93 -17.86
C TYR A 465 21.07 -8.04 -17.42
N VAL A 466 22.15 -8.27 -18.19
CA VAL A 466 23.16 -9.28 -17.85
C VAL A 466 24.14 -8.72 -16.82
N ASN A 467 23.99 -9.19 -15.58
CA ASN A 467 24.81 -8.78 -14.46
C ASN A 467 25.53 -10.00 -13.84
N PRO A 468 26.86 -10.13 -13.99
CA PRO A 468 27.62 -11.24 -13.40
C PRO A 468 28.02 -10.99 -11.95
N TYR A 469 27.82 -9.78 -11.42
CA TYR A 469 28.30 -9.37 -10.10
C TYR A 469 27.30 -9.76 -9.01
N PRO A 470 27.76 -10.40 -7.91
CA PRO A 470 26.90 -10.76 -6.78
C PRO A 470 26.18 -9.55 -6.19
N LYS A 471 24.92 -9.74 -5.78
CA LYS A 471 24.19 -8.73 -5.01
C LYS A 471 24.69 -8.76 -3.57
N MET A 472 25.12 -7.61 -3.05
CA MET A 472 25.50 -7.43 -1.66
C MET A 472 24.52 -6.51 -0.94
N GLU A 473 23.96 -7.00 0.16
CA GLU A 473 23.12 -6.24 1.08
C GLU A 473 23.90 -6.12 2.39
N ILE A 474 24.12 -4.89 2.84
CA ILE A 474 24.88 -4.60 4.05
C ILE A 474 23.97 -3.84 5.00
N GLU A 475 23.69 -4.45 6.15
CA GLU A 475 22.94 -3.84 7.25
C GLU A 475 23.94 -3.49 8.35
N VAL A 476 23.88 -2.24 8.82
CA VAL A 476 24.77 -1.73 9.86
C VAL A 476 23.94 -1.23 11.04
N ASP A 477 24.34 -1.67 12.24
CA ASP A 477 23.91 -1.09 13.50
C ASP A 477 24.81 0.13 13.80
N TYR A 478 24.25 1.33 13.67
CA TYR A 478 25.00 2.57 13.92
C TYR A 478 24.80 3.06 15.35
N GLU A 479 25.88 3.55 15.96
CA GLU A 479 25.85 4.20 17.26
C GLU A 479 26.45 5.60 17.15
N TYR A 480 25.63 6.62 17.43
CA TYR A 480 26.12 7.99 17.50
C TYR A 480 27.02 8.16 18.72
N ILE A 481 28.29 8.49 18.49
CA ILE A 481 29.25 8.78 19.54
C ILE A 481 29.63 10.26 19.46
N TYR A 482 29.25 11.02 20.48
CA TYR A 482 29.62 12.41 20.60
C TYR A 482 31.11 12.54 20.96
N GLU A 483 31.92 12.96 19.98
CA GLU A 483 33.33 13.29 20.18
C GLU A 483 33.55 14.74 19.74
N PRO A 484 33.80 15.69 20.67
CA PRO A 484 33.96 17.10 20.37
C PRO A 484 35.02 17.40 19.29
N LYS A 485 36.08 16.57 19.23
CA LYS A 485 37.15 16.73 18.24
C LYS A 485 36.71 16.41 16.81
N LEU A 486 35.62 15.67 16.63
CA LEU A 486 35.11 15.24 15.33
C LEU A 486 34.02 16.16 14.77
N LEU A 487 33.42 17.05 15.58
CA LEU A 487 32.31 17.94 15.20
C LEU A 487 32.55 18.79 13.94
N ASN A 488 33.81 19.12 13.64
CA ASN A 488 34.20 19.94 12.47
C ASN A 488 34.96 19.14 11.39
N ILE A 489 35.05 17.82 11.55
CA ILE A 489 35.81 16.92 10.67
C ILE A 489 34.88 15.93 10.00
N GLN A 490 33.93 15.39 10.77
CA GLN A 490 33.02 14.35 10.36
C GLN A 490 31.69 14.97 9.95
N ASP A 491 31.36 14.81 8.69
CA ASP A 491 30.10 15.29 8.12
C ASP A 491 28.92 14.42 8.64
N ASP A 492 27.75 15.03 8.80
CA ASP A 492 26.49 14.27 8.94
C ASP A 492 26.16 13.59 7.61
N PHE A 493 25.44 12.47 7.67
CA PHE A 493 25.07 11.68 6.50
C PHE A 493 23.57 11.52 6.37
N TRP A 494 23.14 11.29 5.15
CA TRP A 494 21.76 11.04 4.80
C TRP A 494 21.65 9.90 3.78
N LYS A 495 20.43 9.40 3.57
CA LYS A 495 20.19 8.40 2.54
C LYS A 495 20.68 8.92 1.18
N GLY A 496 21.29 8.03 0.43
CA GLY A 496 21.95 8.27 -0.84
C GLY A 496 23.43 8.69 -0.75
N ASP A 497 23.92 9.05 0.43
CA ASP A 497 25.33 9.33 0.62
C ASP A 497 26.19 8.06 0.54
N THR A 498 27.46 8.26 0.18
CA THR A 498 28.49 7.21 0.18
C THR A 498 29.39 7.39 1.39
N LEU A 499 29.48 6.33 2.20
CA LEU A 499 30.25 6.27 3.44
C LEU A 499 31.33 5.20 3.34
N HIS A 500 32.42 5.39 4.08
CA HIS A 500 33.45 4.36 4.22
C HIS A 500 33.08 3.42 5.37
N VAL A 501 33.15 2.11 5.15
CA VAL A 501 32.95 1.09 6.19
C VAL A 501 34.25 0.35 6.44
N LEU A 502 34.64 0.24 7.71
CA LEU A 502 35.75 -0.54 8.20
C LEU A 502 35.27 -1.48 9.31
N ALA A 503 35.02 -2.74 8.95
CA ALA A 503 34.71 -3.81 9.88
C ALA A 503 35.98 -4.59 10.21
N ASP A 504 36.53 -4.35 11.38
CA ASP A 504 37.71 -5.00 11.95
C ASP A 504 37.35 -5.93 13.12
N THR A 505 38.14 -6.99 13.30
CA THR A 505 38.01 -7.96 14.39
C THR A 505 39.39 -8.30 14.94
N VAL A 506 39.45 -9.02 16.07
CA VAL A 506 40.73 -9.56 16.58
C VAL A 506 41.44 -10.51 15.60
N TYR A 507 40.72 -11.02 14.60
CA TYR A 507 41.25 -11.88 13.54
C TYR A 507 41.59 -11.11 12.25
N GLY A 508 41.47 -9.77 12.27
CA GLY A 508 41.73 -8.87 11.16
C GLY A 508 40.48 -8.27 10.53
N VAL A 509 40.71 -7.45 9.49
CA VAL A 509 39.67 -6.76 8.72
C VAL A 509 38.77 -7.77 8.00
N THR A 510 37.49 -7.74 8.36
CA THR A 510 36.45 -8.59 7.80
C THR A 510 35.79 -7.95 6.59
N TYR A 511 35.66 -6.62 6.56
CA TYR A 511 35.16 -5.87 5.42
C TYR A 511 35.70 -4.44 5.45
N GLU A 512 36.16 -3.96 4.30
CA GLU A 512 36.57 -2.57 4.09
C GLU A 512 36.17 -2.18 2.67
N ASP A 513 35.33 -1.15 2.55
CA ASP A 513 34.89 -0.61 1.27
C ASP A 513 34.12 0.70 1.44
N ASP A 514 33.86 1.38 0.33
CA ASP A 514 32.89 2.46 0.26
C ASP A 514 31.52 1.93 -0.14
N VAL A 515 30.51 2.24 0.66
CA VAL A 515 29.14 1.76 0.47
C VAL A 515 28.16 2.92 0.39
N ARG A 516 27.08 2.73 -0.35
CA ARG A 516 26.06 3.77 -0.51
C ARG A 516 24.82 3.45 0.30
N LEU A 517 24.41 4.40 1.14
CA LEU A 517 23.24 4.27 2.00
C LEU A 517 21.97 4.34 1.14
N LEU A 518 21.15 3.30 1.14
CA LEU A 518 19.94 3.22 0.33
C LEU A 518 18.67 3.48 1.13
N SER A 519 18.65 3.03 2.37
CA SER A 519 17.56 3.32 3.30
C SER A 519 18.06 3.45 4.72
N ILE A 520 17.31 4.22 5.51
CA ILE A 520 17.53 4.46 6.92
C ILE A 520 16.24 4.09 7.63
N GLN A 521 16.34 3.26 8.67
CA GLN A 521 15.27 3.03 9.62
C GLN A 521 15.66 3.67 10.95
N TYR A 522 14.91 4.67 11.41
CA TYR A 522 15.27 5.47 12.58
C TYR A 522 14.03 6.01 13.29
N LYS A 523 14.21 6.49 14.52
CA LYS A 523 13.13 7.05 15.34
C LYS A 523 13.20 8.58 15.38
N PRO A 524 12.35 9.31 14.63
CA PRO A 524 12.48 10.77 14.51
C PRO A 524 12.27 11.53 15.82
N LEU A 525 11.47 10.98 16.73
CA LEU A 525 11.19 11.57 18.04
C LEU A 525 12.22 11.20 19.11
N ASN A 526 13.15 10.29 18.80
CA ASN A 526 14.17 9.82 19.72
C ASN A 526 15.56 9.90 19.09
N PRO A 527 16.26 11.04 19.22
CA PRO A 527 17.57 11.24 18.59
C PRO A 527 18.67 10.34 19.15
N TYR A 528 18.42 9.65 20.27
CA TYR A 528 19.35 8.71 20.89
C TYR A 528 19.10 7.27 20.46
N ALA A 529 18.00 6.99 19.77
CA ALA A 529 17.74 5.67 19.22
C ALA A 529 18.74 5.36 18.12
N LYS A 530 19.25 4.13 18.14
CA LYS A 530 20.18 3.63 17.13
C LYS A 530 19.41 3.39 15.83
N PRO A 531 19.80 4.02 14.71
CA PRO A 531 19.19 3.73 13.43
C PRO A 531 19.77 2.43 12.85
N THR A 532 18.96 1.74 12.05
CA THR A 532 19.42 0.66 11.19
C THR A 532 19.68 1.22 9.79
N LEU A 533 20.88 1.00 9.28
CA LEU A 533 21.33 1.54 8.00
C LEU A 533 21.46 0.41 6.97
N ASN A 534 20.77 0.52 5.84
CA ASN A 534 20.88 -0.45 4.75
C ASN A 534 21.64 0.13 3.57
N PHE A 535 22.72 -0.53 3.19
CA PHE A 535 23.59 -0.12 2.11
C PHE A 535 23.54 -1.09 0.95
N ALA A 536 23.81 -0.55 -0.25
CA ALA A 536 24.27 -1.35 -1.38
C ALA A 536 25.77 -1.13 -1.58
N ASN A 537 26.46 -2.22 -1.91
CA ASN A 537 27.81 -2.13 -2.43
C ASN A 537 27.77 -2.11 -3.97
N PHE A 538 28.40 -1.10 -4.55
CA PHE A 538 28.62 -1.02 -5.99
C PHE A 538 30.03 -1.55 -6.31
N ARG A 539 30.11 -2.89 -6.40
CA ARG A 539 31.20 -3.71 -6.98
C ARG A 539 32.30 -4.18 -6.02
N LYS A 540 32.10 -5.38 -5.47
CA LYS A 540 33.16 -6.40 -5.39
C LYS A 540 32.80 -7.54 -6.33
N ASP A 541 33.73 -7.98 -7.17
CA ASP A 541 33.48 -9.13 -8.02
C ASP A 541 33.72 -10.46 -7.27
N ILE A 542 33.30 -11.58 -7.86
CA ILE A 542 33.44 -12.89 -7.21
C ILE A 542 34.91 -13.28 -6.99
N GLN A 543 35.83 -12.75 -7.79
CA GLN A 543 37.27 -12.98 -7.63
C GLN A 543 37.82 -12.15 -6.47
N ASP A 544 37.39 -10.90 -6.31
CA ASP A 544 37.73 -10.07 -5.14
C ASP A 544 37.31 -10.76 -3.85
N ILE A 545 36.07 -11.27 -3.80
CA ILE A 545 35.54 -12.00 -2.65
C ILE A 545 36.37 -13.28 -2.39
N ARG A 546 36.75 -14.02 -3.43
CA ARG A 546 37.60 -15.22 -3.31
C ARG A 546 39.00 -14.89 -2.82
N MET A 547 39.62 -13.84 -3.35
CA MET A 547 40.94 -13.38 -2.93
C MET A 547 40.94 -12.95 -1.46
N GLU A 548 39.92 -12.22 -1.02
CA GLU A 548 39.75 -11.85 0.39
C GLU A 548 39.57 -13.09 1.29
N GLN A 549 38.75 -14.06 0.86
CA GLN A 549 38.58 -15.33 1.57
C GLN A 549 39.90 -16.11 1.68
N GLU A 550 40.67 -16.21 0.60
CA GLU A 550 41.97 -16.90 0.59
C GLU A 550 42.99 -16.21 1.51
N LYS A 551 43.04 -14.87 1.48
CA LYS A 551 43.87 -14.07 2.38
C LYS A 551 43.50 -14.36 3.84
N ARG A 552 42.21 -14.31 4.19
CA ARG A 552 41.70 -14.64 5.53
C ARG A 552 42.06 -16.07 5.95
N LEU A 553 41.90 -17.05 5.06
CA LEU A 553 42.25 -18.43 5.34
C LEU A 553 43.75 -18.59 5.62
N LYS A 554 44.59 -17.87 4.87
CA LYS A 554 46.05 -17.87 5.07
C LYS A 554 46.44 -17.25 6.41
N ASP A 555 45.82 -16.14 6.78
CA ASP A 555 46.10 -15.46 8.06
C ASP A 555 45.59 -16.27 9.25
N GLN A 556 44.42 -16.91 9.14
CA GLN A 556 43.91 -17.83 10.15
C GLN A 556 44.81 -19.06 10.31
N LYS A 557 45.29 -19.66 9.20
CA LYS A 557 46.26 -20.75 9.24
C LYS A 557 47.54 -20.35 9.99
N ARG A 558 48.07 -19.15 9.73
CA ARG A 558 49.24 -18.61 10.43
C ARG A 558 48.97 -18.42 11.93
N TYR A 559 47.80 -17.90 12.29
CA TYR A 559 47.40 -17.70 13.67
C TYR A 559 47.29 -19.02 14.44
N VAL A 560 46.60 -20.02 13.87
CA VAL A 560 46.47 -21.37 14.44
C VAL A 560 47.84 -22.05 14.59
N GLN A 561 48.72 -21.90 13.61
CA GLN A 561 50.10 -22.42 13.71
C GLN A 561 50.89 -21.78 14.85
N LYS A 562 50.78 -20.46 15.04
CA LYS A 562 51.42 -19.75 16.17
C LYS A 562 50.90 -20.24 17.52
N LEU A 563 49.58 -20.42 17.67
CA LEU A 563 49.00 -20.97 18.90
C LEU A 563 49.48 -22.40 19.19
N ARG A 564 49.58 -23.24 18.17
CA ARG A 564 50.11 -24.61 18.29
C ARG A 564 51.61 -24.67 18.62
N MET A 565 52.37 -23.59 18.42
CA MET A 565 53.77 -23.49 18.82
C MET A 565 53.94 -22.92 20.24
N MET A 566 52.87 -22.41 20.85
CA MET A 566 52.84 -21.86 22.22
C MET A 566 52.29 -22.85 23.26
N ILE A 567 51.72 -23.97 22.81
CA ILE A 567 51.30 -25.14 23.60
C ILE A 567 52.36 -26.21 23.39
#